data_AF-X1Q034-F1
#
_entry.id   AF-X1Q034-F1
#
_cell.length_a   1.000
_cell.length_b   1.000
_cell.length_c   1.000
_cell.angle_alpha   90.00
_cell.angle_beta   90.00
_cell.angle_gamma   90.00
#
_symmetry.space_group_name_H-M   'P 1'
#
loop_
_entity.id
_entity.type
_entity.pdbx_description
1 polymer ?
#
loop_
_entity_poly.entity_id
_entity_poly.type
_entity_poly.pdbx_seq_one_letter_code
_entity_poly.pdbx_strand_id
1 'polypeptide(L)'
;MDEGLSRAVSKAFVLLYQKGLIYQGTYIINWCPRCETALSNEEVEHRELKGHLYYILYPFVNKKGYLTVATTRPETLFGDTAVAVNPRDKRYKKIIGEKVILPFIKREIPVISHHL
;
A
#
# COMPACT_ATOMS: atom_id res chain seq x y z
N MET A 1 -21.98 17.87 23.51
CA MET A 1 -21.58 16.62 24.18
C MET A 1 -21.95 16.73 25.63
N ASP A 2 -22.68 15.74 26.16
CA ASP A 2 -23.10 15.76 27.56
C ASP A 2 -21.98 15.27 28.48
N GLU A 3 -21.92 15.83 29.68
CA GLU A 3 -20.83 15.61 30.64
C GLU A 3 -20.74 14.14 31.09
N GLY A 4 -21.88 13.50 31.34
CA GLY A 4 -21.95 12.09 31.73
C GLY A 4 -21.46 11.14 30.64
N LEU A 5 -21.83 11.39 29.38
CA LEU A 5 -21.40 10.58 28.22
C LEU A 5 -19.90 10.74 27.97
N SER A 6 -19.39 11.96 28.05
CA SER A 6 -17.96 12.25 27.89
C SER A 6 -17.12 11.51 28.93
N ARG A 7 -17.56 11.52 30.19
CA ARG A 7 -16.88 10.79 31.28
C ARG A 7 -16.86 9.28 31.05
N ALA A 8 -17.93 8.71 30.51
CA ALA A 8 -18.00 7.28 30.19
C ALA A 8 -16.99 6.89 29.10
N VAL A 9 -16.90 7.67 28.03
CA VAL A 9 -15.95 7.45 26.93
C VAL A 9 -14.50 7.56 27.42
N SER A 10 -14.16 8.61 28.18
CA SER A 10 -12.81 8.75 28.75
C SER A 10 -12.44 7.59 29.67
N LYS A 11 -13.37 7.12 30.51
CA LYS A 11 -13.14 5.96 31.38
C LYS A 11 -12.88 4.69 30.56
N ALA A 12 -13.65 4.44 29.51
CA ALA A 12 -13.47 3.29 28.63
C ALA A 12 -12.11 3.34 27.92
N PHE A 13 -11.74 4.51 27.38
CA PHE A 13 -10.44 4.72 26.71
C PHE A 13 -9.27 4.43 27.67
N VAL A 14 -9.27 5.03 28.87
CA VAL A 14 -8.19 4.82 29.86
C VAL A 14 -8.08 3.36 30.27
N LEU A 15 -9.20 2.67 30.49
CA LEU A 15 -9.20 1.25 30.86
C LEU A 15 -8.62 0.38 29.74
N LEU A 16 -8.98 0.63 28.49
CA LEU A 16 -8.46 -0.13 27.34
C LEU A 16 -6.97 0.18 27.10
N TYR A 17 -6.55 1.43 27.30
CA TYR A 17 -5.14 1.82 27.25
C TYR A 17 -4.32 1.13 28.34
N GLN A 18 -4.77 1.15 29.60
CA GLN A 18 -4.10 0.46 30.71
C GLN A 18 -4.02 -1.07 30.52
N LYS A 19 -4.96 -1.66 29.78
CA LYS A 19 -4.94 -3.08 29.39
C LYS A 19 -4.02 -3.37 28.20
N GLY A 20 -3.37 -2.36 27.61
CA GLY A 20 -2.49 -2.52 26.44
C GLY A 20 -3.23 -2.76 25.12
N LEU A 21 -4.54 -2.49 25.06
CA LEU A 21 -5.36 -2.68 23.86
C LEU A 21 -5.44 -1.44 22.96
N ILE A 22 -5.05 -0.27 23.49
CA ILE A 22 -4.92 0.97 22.74
C ILE A 22 -3.44 1.33 22.66
N TYR A 23 -2.98 1.62 21.45
CA TYR A 23 -1.62 2.06 21.18
C TYR A 23 -1.60 3.21 20.18
N GLN A 24 -0.47 3.90 20.11
CA GLN A 24 -0.20 4.90 19.09
C GLN A 24 0.97 4.42 18.23
N GLY A 25 0.79 4.44 16.92
CA GLY A 25 1.81 4.02 15.96
C GLY A 25 1.53 4.60 14.58
N THR A 26 2.45 4.38 13.66
CA THR A 26 2.27 4.72 12.25
C THR A 26 1.70 3.52 11.51
N TYR A 27 0.60 3.74 10.79
CA TYR A 27 -0.04 2.72 9.95
C TYR A 27 -0.74 3.39 8.77
N ILE A 28 -1.09 2.59 7.75
CA ILE A 28 -1.82 3.09 6.58
C ILE A 28 -3.28 3.34 6.97
N ILE A 29 -3.77 4.55 6.71
CA ILE A 29 -5.15 4.97 6.96
C ILE A 29 -5.86 5.31 5.66
N ASN A 30 -7.19 5.22 5.67
CA ASN A 30 -8.01 5.86 4.67
C ASN A 30 -8.10 7.36 5.02
N TRP A 31 -7.49 8.20 4.19
CA TRP A 31 -7.50 9.65 4.38
C TRP A 31 -8.48 10.32 3.42
N CYS A 32 -9.38 11.14 3.94
CA CYS A 32 -10.27 11.94 3.12
C CYS A 32 -9.69 13.35 2.91
N PRO A 33 -9.23 13.73 1.71
CA PRO A 33 -8.66 15.06 1.46
C PRO A 33 -9.70 16.18 1.52
N ARG A 34 -11.00 15.88 1.38
CA ARG A 34 -12.09 16.87 1.49
C ARG A 34 -12.43 17.20 2.94
N CYS A 35 -12.47 16.18 3.80
CA CYS A 35 -12.84 16.32 5.21
C CYS A 35 -11.63 16.58 6.11
N GLU A 36 -10.42 16.41 5.57
CA GLU A 36 -9.15 16.56 6.29
C GLU A 36 -9.06 15.66 7.53
N THR A 37 -9.55 14.42 7.42
CA THR A 37 -9.59 13.46 8.52
C THR A 37 -9.41 12.02 8.04
N ALA A 38 -9.04 11.15 8.98
CA ALA A 38 -9.01 9.71 8.80
C ALA A 38 -10.43 9.13 8.85
N LEU A 39 -10.70 8.11 8.04
CA LEU A 39 -11.95 7.36 8.01
C LEU A 39 -11.72 5.92 8.44
N SER A 40 -12.69 5.35 9.16
CA SER A 40 -12.72 3.91 9.40
C SER A 40 -13.05 3.16 8.10
N ASN A 41 -12.77 1.86 8.04
CA ASN A 41 -13.11 1.07 6.85
C ASN A 41 -14.62 1.02 6.61
N GLU A 42 -15.42 1.07 7.67
CA GLU A 42 -16.88 1.08 7.63
C GLU A 42 -17.46 2.38 7.07
N GLU A 43 -16.70 3.49 7.11
CA GLU A 43 -17.10 4.78 6.56
C GLU A 43 -16.75 4.94 5.06
N VAL A 44 -16.05 3.95 4.47
CA VAL A 44 -15.60 4.00 3.07
C VAL A 44 -16.59 3.28 2.14
N GLU A 45 -17.31 4.07 1.35
CA GLU A 45 -18.16 3.55 0.28
C GLU A 45 -17.36 3.18 -0.97
N HIS A 46 -17.58 1.97 -1.49
CA HIS A 46 -16.98 1.51 -2.74
C HIS A 46 -17.91 1.74 -3.91
N ARG A 47 -17.39 2.31 -5.00
CA ARG A 47 -18.13 2.54 -6.24
C ARG A 47 -17.29 2.10 -7.43
N GLU A 48 -17.92 1.40 -8.37
CA GLU A 48 -17.25 1.04 -9.62
C GLU A 48 -17.08 2.26 -10.52
N LEU A 49 -15.87 2.45 -11.01
CA LEU A 49 -15.51 3.54 -11.91
C LEU A 49 -14.80 2.95 -13.11
N LYS A 50 -15.09 3.47 -14.31
CA LYS A 50 -14.32 3.15 -15.50
C LYS A 50 -12.95 3.82 -15.39
N GLY A 51 -11.91 3.01 -15.38
CA GLY A 51 -10.52 3.46 -15.34
C GLY A 51 -9.71 2.95 -16.52
N HIS A 52 -8.42 3.27 -16.51
CA HIS A 52 -7.46 2.77 -17.48
C HIS A 52 -6.47 1.84 -16.77
N LEU A 53 -6.03 0.81 -17.49
CA LEU A 53 -4.94 -0.05 -17.05
C LEU A 53 -3.70 0.29 -17.87
N TYR A 54 -2.67 0.79 -17.20
CA TYR A 54 -1.40 1.18 -17.81
C TYR A 54 -0.39 0.05 -17.68
N TYR A 55 0.45 -0.11 -18.70
CA TYR A 55 1.54 -1.08 -18.71
C TYR A 55 2.88 -0.34 -18.78
N ILE A 56 3.69 -0.48 -17.74
CA ILE A 56 4.96 0.24 -17.56
C ILE A 56 6.10 -0.77 -17.60
N LEU A 57 7.18 -0.44 -18.30
CA LEU A 57 8.35 -1.31 -18.46
C LEU A 57 9.43 -0.93 -17.46
N TYR A 58 9.88 -1.89 -16.65
CA TYR A 58 10.96 -1.74 -15.67
C TYR A 58 12.18 -2.51 -16.18
N PRO A 59 13.23 -1.82 -16.67
CA PRO A 59 14.43 -2.48 -17.18
C PRO A 59 15.13 -3.30 -16.09
N PHE A 60 15.69 -4.45 -16.43
CA PHE A 60 16.53 -5.17 -15.47
C PHE A 60 17.90 -4.50 -15.31
N VAL A 61 18.48 -4.57 -14.10
CA VAL A 61 19.80 -3.98 -13.82
C VAL A 61 20.91 -4.77 -14.52
N ASN A 62 20.89 -6.10 -14.38
CA ASN A 62 22.02 -6.98 -14.77
C ASN A 62 21.80 -7.76 -16.07
N LYS A 63 20.67 -7.54 -16.76
CA LYS A 63 20.37 -8.25 -18.02
C LYS A 63 19.60 -7.37 -18.99
N LYS A 64 19.72 -7.69 -20.28
CA LYS A 64 18.88 -7.08 -21.30
C LYS A 64 17.43 -7.55 -21.15
N GLY A 65 16.50 -6.61 -21.24
CA GLY A 65 15.06 -6.86 -21.12
C GLY A 65 14.40 -5.97 -20.09
N TYR A 66 13.10 -6.18 -19.90
CA TYR A 66 12.27 -5.41 -19.00
C TYR A 66 11.19 -6.30 -18.38
N LEU A 67 10.72 -5.90 -17.20
CA LEU A 67 9.54 -6.45 -16.55
C LEU A 67 8.37 -5.50 -16.79
N THR A 68 7.27 -6.02 -17.31
CA THR A 68 6.05 -5.21 -17.52
C THR A 68 5.19 -5.25 -16.26
N VAL A 69 4.90 -4.08 -15.69
CA VAL A 69 4.01 -3.90 -14.54
C VAL A 69 2.71 -3.26 -15.02
N ALA A 70 1.58 -3.83 -14.61
CA ALA A 70 0.26 -3.28 -14.89
C ALA A 70 -0.27 -2.52 -13.67
N THR A 71 -0.67 -1.26 -13.83
CA THR A 71 -1.21 -0.41 -12.75
C THR A 71 -2.32 0.49 -13.26
N THR A 72 -3.30 0.77 -12.42
CA THR A 72 -4.31 1.83 -12.66
C THR A 72 -3.85 3.20 -12.17
N ARG A 73 -2.74 3.26 -11.44
CA ARG A 73 -2.19 4.44 -10.78
C ARG A 73 -0.73 4.66 -11.17
N PRO A 74 -0.44 5.12 -12.39
CA PRO A 74 0.93 5.34 -12.85
C PRO A 74 1.68 6.38 -12.00
N GLU A 75 0.97 7.30 -11.34
CA GLU A 75 1.53 8.31 -10.45
C GLU A 75 2.18 7.72 -9.18
N THR A 76 1.80 6.51 -8.76
CA THR A 76 2.41 5.86 -7.57
C THR A 76 3.77 5.26 -7.86
N LEU A 77 4.18 5.16 -9.13
CA LEU A 77 5.48 4.67 -9.60
C LEU A 77 6.65 5.22 -8.78
N PHE A 78 6.62 6.52 -8.46
CA PHE A 78 7.70 7.18 -7.74
C PHE A 78 7.88 6.67 -6.30
N GLY A 79 6.82 6.08 -5.73
CA GLY A 79 6.80 5.46 -4.41
C GLY A 79 7.18 3.99 -4.40
N ASP A 80 7.37 3.33 -5.54
CA ASP A 80 7.56 1.88 -5.58
C ASP A 80 8.85 1.45 -4.87
N THR A 81 8.72 0.54 -3.92
CA THR A 81 9.84 0.01 -3.13
C THR A 81 10.33 -1.35 -3.64
N ALA A 82 9.45 -2.14 -4.27
CA ALA A 82 9.74 -3.45 -4.82
C ALA A 82 8.69 -3.83 -5.87
N VAL A 83 9.02 -4.75 -6.78
CA VAL A 83 8.04 -5.39 -7.67
C VAL A 83 7.70 -6.78 -7.13
N ALA A 84 6.43 -7.03 -6.84
CA ALA A 84 5.97 -8.33 -6.36
C ALA A 84 5.62 -9.27 -7.53
N VAL A 85 6.10 -10.51 -7.47
CA VAL A 85 5.74 -11.57 -8.42
C VAL A 85 5.21 -12.81 -7.70
N ASN A 86 4.29 -13.52 -8.34
CA ASN A 86 3.75 -14.76 -7.82
C ASN A 86 4.78 -15.90 -7.98
N PRO A 87 5.22 -16.56 -6.89
CA PRO A 87 6.22 -17.63 -6.97
C PRO A 87 5.71 -18.93 -7.63
N ARG A 88 4.39 -19.12 -7.75
CA ARG A 88 3.79 -20.25 -8.48
C ARG A 88 3.79 -20.04 -9.99
N ASP A 89 3.97 -18.81 -10.45
CA ASP A 89 4.08 -18.52 -11.88
C ASP A 89 5.46 -18.91 -12.40
N LYS A 90 5.49 -19.95 -13.24
CA LYS A 90 6.71 -20.48 -13.88
C LYS A 90 7.46 -19.42 -14.69
N ARG A 91 6.78 -18.39 -15.20
CA ARG A 91 7.38 -17.31 -15.99
C ARG A 91 8.28 -16.43 -15.14
N TYR A 92 7.87 -16.14 -13.91
CA TYR A 92 8.53 -15.16 -13.04
C TYR A 92 9.37 -15.79 -11.91
N LYS A 93 9.27 -17.11 -11.71
CA LYS A 93 10.05 -17.81 -10.68
C LYS A 93 11.56 -17.59 -10.79
N LYS A 94 12.08 -17.41 -12.02
CA LYS A 94 13.50 -17.20 -12.29
C LYS A 94 13.98 -15.77 -12.01
N ILE A 95 13.07 -14.81 -11.89
CA ILE A 95 13.41 -13.38 -11.69
C ILE A 95 13.27 -12.93 -10.24
N ILE A 96 12.83 -13.81 -9.34
CA ILE A 96 12.75 -13.53 -7.90
C ILE A 96 14.17 -13.31 -7.37
N GLY A 97 14.38 -12.19 -6.67
CA GLY A 97 15.69 -11.76 -6.17
C GLY A 97 16.51 -10.94 -7.17
N GLU A 98 16.07 -10.82 -8.43
CA GLU A 98 16.68 -9.87 -9.35
C GLU A 98 16.30 -8.43 -8.98
N LYS A 99 17.02 -7.46 -9.54
CA LYS A 99 16.73 -6.04 -9.41
C LYS A 99 16.29 -5.46 -10.75
N VAL A 100 15.32 -4.55 -10.68
CA VAL A 100 14.88 -3.74 -11.80
C VAL A 100 15.12 -2.27 -11.51
N ILE A 101 15.23 -1.48 -12.56
CA ILE A 101 15.40 -0.04 -12.50
C ILE A 101 14.01 0.58 -12.56
N LEU A 102 13.71 1.43 -11.58
CA LEU A 102 12.56 2.30 -11.61
C LEU A 102 12.70 3.29 -12.77
N PRO A 103 11.76 3.30 -13.72
CA PRO A 103 11.74 4.29 -14.79
C PRO A 103 11.79 5.72 -14.23
N PHE A 104 12.44 6.63 -14.96
CA PHE A 104 12.61 8.06 -14.65
C PHE A 104 13.54 8.40 -13.47
N ILE A 105 13.45 7.72 -12.32
CA ILE A 105 14.31 7.99 -11.15
C ILE A 105 15.65 7.26 -11.23
N LYS A 106 15.73 6.19 -12.05
CA LYS A 106 16.91 5.30 -12.16
C LYS A 106 17.32 4.66 -10.82
N ARG A 107 16.38 4.51 -9.89
CA ARG A 107 16.57 3.79 -8.62
C ARG A 107 16.43 2.29 -8.84
N GLU A 108 17.30 1.48 -8.25
CA GLU A 108 17.15 0.03 -8.24
C GLU A 108 16.13 -0.42 -7.19
N ILE A 109 15.21 -1.30 -7.58
CA ILE A 109 14.26 -1.93 -6.66
C ILE A 109 14.29 -3.46 -6.84
N PRO A 110 14.12 -4.24 -5.76
CA PRO A 110 14.15 -5.70 -5.83
C PRO A 110 12.83 -6.25 -6.40
N VAL A 111 12.94 -7.41 -7.05
CA VAL A 111 11.81 -8.26 -7.38
C VAL A 111 11.61 -9.27 -6.24
N ILE A 112 10.49 -9.16 -5.55
CA ILE A 112 10.16 -9.99 -4.38
C ILE A 112 9.10 -11.03 -4.73
N SER A 113 9.16 -12.18 -4.07
CA SER A 113 8.07 -13.15 -4.10
C SER A 113 6.99 -12.72 -3.11
N HIS A 114 5.75 -12.58 -3.58
CA HIS A 114 4.60 -12.41 -2.71
C HIS A 114 3.57 -13.49 -3.03
N HIS A 115 3.17 -14.22 -1.99
CA HIS A 115 2.02 -15.12 -2.08
C HIS A 115 0.78 -14.25 -1.89
N LEU A 116 0.12 -13.90 -3.00
CA LEU A 116 -1.28 -13.47 -2.97
C LEU A 116 -2.17 -14.62 -2.53
#